data_AF-A0A2U8IBC5-F1
#
_entry.id   AF-A0A2U8IBC5-F1
#
_cell.length_a   1.000
_cell.length_b   1.000
_cell.length_c   1.000
_cell.angle_alpha   90.00
_cell.angle_beta   90.00
_cell.angle_gamma   90.00
#
_symmetry.space_group_name_H-M   'P 1'
#
loop_
_entity.id
_entity.type
_entity.pdbx_description
1 polymer ?
#
loop_
_entity_poly.entity_id
_entity_poly.type
_entity_poly.pdbx_seq_one_letter_code
_entity_poly.pdbx_strand_id
1 'polypeptide(L)'
;MLPRLRHVFQCGRAWWQFYETHADELRDVIVETMVKLFACGTSTLGYTIWRCACQGCDHTKRILFSCKSRSCPSCGKKATEQWAQKQETGHEGVQVIMSRDSPRPAQRYRLAQKPLTPIPLLSGFFFSRPVNI
;
A
#
# COMPACT_ATOMS: atom_id res chain seq x y z
N MET A 1 7.94 -18.94 19.18
CA MET A 1 7.30 -17.79 18.50
C MET A 1 7.92 -16.52 19.06
N LEU A 2 8.58 -15.70 18.24
CA LEU A 2 9.09 -14.40 18.70
C LEU A 2 7.92 -13.46 19.02
N PRO A 3 7.96 -12.69 20.12
CA PRO A 3 6.91 -11.74 20.44
C PRO A 3 6.81 -10.68 19.33
N ARG A 4 5.58 -10.33 18.92
CA ARG A 4 5.35 -9.26 17.94
C ARG A 4 5.91 -7.95 18.51
N LEU A 5 6.48 -7.08 17.67
CA LEU A 5 7.09 -5.81 18.12
C LEU A 5 6.17 -5.00 19.04
N ARG A 6 4.86 -4.96 18.74
CA ARG A 6 3.84 -4.33 19.59
C ARG A 6 3.89 -4.80 21.05
N HIS A 7 4.11 -6.10 21.28
CA HIS A 7 4.18 -6.70 22.61
C HIS A 7 5.41 -6.21 23.39
N VAL A 8 6.57 -6.03 22.74
CA VAL A 8 7.79 -5.56 23.42
C VAL A 8 7.55 -4.20 24.07
N PHE A 9 6.88 -3.29 23.36
CA PHE A 9 6.58 -1.95 23.86
C PHE A 9 5.43 -1.89 24.88
N GLN A 10 4.53 -2.87 24.85
CA GLN A 10 3.40 -2.95 25.80
C GLN A 10 3.74 -3.72 27.08
N CYS A 11 4.70 -4.65 27.00
CA CYS A 11 5.13 -5.44 28.14
C CYS A 11 5.62 -4.52 29.27
N GLY A 12 5.11 -4.72 30.49
CA GLY A 12 5.51 -3.92 31.66
C GLY A 12 5.27 -2.41 31.51
N ARG A 13 4.41 -1.96 30.57
CA ARG A 13 4.24 -0.54 30.21
C ARG A 13 5.54 0.14 29.77
N ALA A 14 6.47 -0.59 29.15
CA ALA A 14 7.79 -0.10 28.78
C ALA A 14 7.78 1.20 27.97
N TRP A 15 6.93 1.31 26.93
CA TRP A 15 6.81 2.55 26.16
C TRP A 15 6.28 3.71 27.01
N TRP A 16 5.31 3.45 27.89
CA TRP A 16 4.70 4.50 28.71
C TRP A 16 5.71 5.07 29.72
N GLN A 17 6.44 4.19 30.41
CA GLN A 17 7.51 4.61 31.32
C GLN A 17 8.60 5.41 30.59
N PHE A 18 8.98 4.98 29.39
CA PHE A 18 9.95 5.72 28.58
C PHE A 18 9.40 7.10 28.16
N TYR A 19 8.13 7.16 27.75
CA TYR A 19 7.47 8.39 27.34
C TYR A 19 7.37 9.40 28.49
N GLU A 20 6.99 8.96 29.70
CA GLU A 20 6.92 9.85 30.88
C GLU A 20 8.24 10.54 31.21
N THR A 21 9.36 9.84 31.05
CA THR A 21 10.69 10.39 31.36
C THR A 21 11.27 11.29 30.27
N HIS A 22 10.86 11.10 29.00
CA HIS A 22 11.49 11.77 27.85
C HIS A 22 10.50 12.52 26.95
N ALA A 23 9.29 12.81 27.44
CA ALA A 23 8.23 13.40 26.63
C ALA A 23 8.68 14.67 25.88
N ASP A 24 9.43 15.55 26.54
CA ASP A 24 9.88 16.83 25.99
C ASP A 24 10.98 16.69 24.94
N GLU A 25 11.71 15.58 24.93
CA GLU A 25 12.79 15.29 23.97
C GLU A 25 12.28 14.52 22.74
N LEU A 26 11.08 13.95 22.82
CA LEU A 26 10.54 13.10 21.78
C LEU A 26 9.90 13.93 20.67
N ARG A 27 10.36 13.67 19.44
CA ARG A 27 9.69 14.19 18.25
C ARG A 27 8.29 13.59 18.12
N ASP A 28 7.32 14.43 17.75
CA ASP A 28 5.92 14.03 17.54
C ASP A 28 5.77 12.80 16.63
N VAL A 29 6.59 12.69 15.59
CA VAL A 29 6.55 11.55 14.65
C VAL A 29 6.83 10.19 15.31
N ILE A 30 7.59 10.18 16.40
CA ILE A 30 7.88 8.97 17.18
C ILE A 30 6.62 8.58 17.96
N VAL A 31 6.01 9.54 18.65
CA VAL A 31 4.78 9.35 19.41
C VAL A 31 3.65 8.89 18.48
N GLU A 32 3.47 9.56 17.34
CA GLU A 32 2.49 9.20 16.32
C GLU A 32 2.72 7.77 15.79
N THR A 33 3.97 7.40 15.54
CA THR A 33 4.33 6.04 15.12
C THR A 33 3.93 5.00 16.15
N MET A 34 4.19 5.27 17.44
CA MET A 34 3.86 4.36 18.53
C MET A 34 2.35 4.22 18.73
N VAL A 35 1.61 5.34 18.67
CA VAL A 35 0.14 5.33 18.70
C VAL A 35 -0.41 4.49 17.54
N LYS A 36 0.08 4.71 16.31
CA LYS A 36 -0.32 3.91 15.13
C LYS A 36 0.05 2.44 15.27
N LEU A 37 1.19 2.11 15.88
CA LEU A 37 1.61 0.73 16.14
C LEU A 37 0.66 0.04 17.12
N PHE A 38 0.27 0.72 18.20
CA PHE A 38 -0.65 0.17 19.21
C PHE A 38 -2.07 0.01 18.69
N ALA A 39 -2.57 0.98 17.91
CA ALA A 39 -3.91 0.94 17.32
C ALA A 39 -4.02 -0.03 16.13
N CYS A 40 -2.91 -0.49 15.55
CA CYS A 40 -2.96 -1.34 14.38
C CYS A 40 -3.63 -2.70 14.68
N GLY A 41 -4.69 -3.01 13.94
CA GLY A 41 -5.41 -4.28 14.07
C GLY A 41 -6.17 -4.40 15.38
N THR A 42 -6.63 -3.29 15.94
CA THR A 42 -7.58 -3.23 17.05
C THR A 42 -8.90 -2.60 16.59
N SER A 43 -9.96 -2.77 17.38
CA SER A 43 -11.28 -2.19 17.08
C SER A 43 -11.29 -0.65 17.09
N THR A 44 -10.27 -0.02 17.69
CA THR A 44 -10.11 1.45 17.74
C THR A 44 -10.00 2.10 16.36
N LEU A 45 -9.44 1.40 15.37
CA LEU A 45 -9.40 1.88 13.98
C LEU A 45 -10.66 1.56 13.20
N GLY A 46 -11.64 0.87 13.80
CA GLY A 46 -12.80 0.33 13.13
C GLY A 46 -12.56 -1.05 12.52
N TYR A 47 -13.64 -1.59 11.95
CA TYR A 47 -13.65 -2.92 11.38
C TYR A 47 -14.78 -3.06 10.35
N THR A 48 -14.69 -4.10 9.54
CA THR A 48 -15.78 -4.54 8.67
C THR A 48 -16.20 -5.96 9.04
N ILE A 49 -17.47 -6.28 8.84
CA ILE A 49 -18.01 -7.64 9.05
C ILE A 49 -18.43 -8.17 7.69
N TRP A 50 -17.82 -9.28 7.30
CA TRP A 50 -18.19 -10.05 6.12
C TRP A 50 -19.13 -11.15 6.55
N ARG A 51 -20.25 -11.30 5.84
CA ARG A 51 -21.19 -12.41 6.05
C ARG A 51 -21.14 -13.34 4.86
N CYS A 52 -21.34 -14.63 5.10
CA CYS A 52 -21.44 -15.61 4.04
C CYS A 52 -22.67 -15.30 3.16
N ALA A 53 -22.53 -15.44 1.84
CA ALA A 53 -23.62 -15.23 0.90
C ALA A 53 -24.59 -16.42 0.81
N CYS A 54 -24.24 -17.58 1.40
CA CYS A 54 -25.08 -18.78 1.37
C CYS A 54 -26.32 -18.60 2.25
N GLN A 55 -27.49 -18.99 1.72
CA GLN A 55 -28.75 -18.94 2.48
C GLN A 55 -28.68 -19.90 3.69
N GLY A 56 -29.08 -19.41 4.87
CA GLY A 56 -29.05 -20.18 6.13
C GLY A 56 -27.67 -20.28 6.80
N CYS A 57 -26.65 -19.58 6.28
CA CYS A 57 -25.30 -19.61 6.82
C CYS A 57 -25.03 -18.41 7.74
N ASP A 58 -24.76 -18.63 9.03
CA ASP A 58 -24.44 -17.58 10.00
C ASP A 58 -22.92 -17.30 10.13
N HIS A 59 -22.12 -17.78 9.18
CA HIS A 59 -20.68 -17.52 9.21
C HIS A 59 -20.41 -16.03 8.98
N THR A 60 -19.81 -15.39 9.98
CA THR A 60 -19.36 -14.00 9.91
C THR A 60 -17.86 -13.91 10.18
N LYS A 61 -17.19 -13.03 9.43
CA LYS A 61 -15.77 -12.74 9.60
C LYS A 61 -15.59 -11.25 9.87
N ARG A 62 -15.15 -10.93 11.09
CA ARG A 62 -14.73 -9.58 11.44
C ARG A 62 -13.31 -9.33 10.96
N ILE A 63 -13.11 -8.29 10.17
CA ILE A 63 -11.80 -7.85 9.69
C ILE A 63 -11.52 -6.47 10.29
N LEU A 64 -10.50 -6.41 11.15
CA LEU A 64 -10.04 -5.17 11.79
C LEU A 64 -9.22 -4.34 10.80
N PHE A 65 -9.36 -3.01 10.85
CA PHE A 65 -8.57 -2.14 10.00
C PHE A 65 -7.12 -2.03 10.50
N SER A 66 -6.21 -1.82 9.56
CA SER A 66 -4.79 -1.62 9.82
C SER A 66 -4.44 -0.14 9.80
N CYS A 67 -3.36 0.25 10.48
CA CYS A 67 -2.94 1.65 10.55
C CYS A 67 -2.29 2.17 9.26
N LYS A 68 -1.96 1.27 8.31
CA LYS A 68 -1.31 1.58 7.02
C LYS A 68 0.02 2.34 7.11
N SER A 69 0.62 2.43 8.30
CA SER A 69 1.91 3.09 8.50
C SER A 69 3.07 2.24 8.01
N ARG A 70 4.08 2.87 7.39
CA ARG A 70 5.34 2.22 6.99
C ARG A 70 6.15 1.74 8.21
N SER A 71 6.07 2.44 9.33
CA SER A 71 6.79 2.12 10.57
C SER A 71 6.17 0.95 11.35
N CYS A 72 4.92 0.58 11.04
CA CYS A 72 4.30 -0.62 11.61
C CYS A 72 4.87 -1.86 10.90
N PRO A 73 5.48 -2.83 11.60
CA PRO A 73 6.10 -3.99 10.96
C PRO A 73 5.14 -4.80 10.08
N SER A 74 3.90 -4.99 10.55
CA SER A 74 2.90 -5.76 9.79
C SER A 74 2.43 -5.02 8.54
N CYS A 75 2.19 -3.71 8.63
CA CYS A 75 1.75 -2.91 7.49
C CYS A 75 2.89 -2.65 6.51
N GLY A 76 4.07 -2.28 7.01
CA GLY A 76 5.27 -2.02 6.24
C GLY A 76 5.72 -3.25 5.47
N LYS A 77 5.78 -4.43 6.10
CA LYS A 77 6.11 -5.69 5.42
C LYS A 77 5.15 -5.97 4.26
N LYS A 78 3.84 -5.89 4.51
CA LYS A 78 2.81 -6.11 3.49
C LYS A 78 2.94 -5.11 2.33
N ALA A 79 3.20 -3.84 2.64
CA ALA A 79 3.40 -2.81 1.61
C ALA A 79 4.65 -3.09 0.75
N THR A 80 5.74 -3.53 1.37
CA THR A 80 6.97 -3.93 0.67
C THR A 80 6.73 -5.14 -0.24
N GLU A 81 6.04 -6.17 0.25
CA GLU A 81 5.68 -7.36 -0.55
C GLU A 81 4.80 -6.98 -1.75
N GLN A 82 3.79 -6.13 -1.54
CA GLN A 82 2.93 -5.62 -2.62
C GLN A 82 3.71 -4.79 -3.64
N TRP A 83 4.68 -4.00 -3.20
CA TRP A 83 5.56 -3.26 -4.10
C TRP A 83 6.44 -4.22 -4.92
N ALA A 84 7.05 -5.22 -4.28
CA ALA A 84 7.88 -6.21 -4.96
C ALA A 84 7.10 -6.99 -6.03
N GLN A 85 5.90 -7.47 -5.70
CA GLN A 85 5.02 -8.17 -6.65
C GLN A 85 4.65 -7.31 -7.88
N LYS A 86 4.48 -5.99 -7.69
CA LYS A 86 4.25 -5.07 -8.81
C LYS A 86 5.47 -4.91 -9.71
N GLN A 87 6.68 -4.98 -9.16
CA GLN A 87 7.90 -4.97 -9.95
C GLN A 87 8.02 -6.24 -10.79
N GLU A 88 7.70 -7.40 -10.22
CA GLU A 88 7.75 -8.69 -10.92
C GLU A 88 6.72 -8.77 -12.06
N THR A 89 5.49 -8.30 -11.81
CA THR A 89 4.39 -8.36 -12.78
C THR A 89 4.46 -7.27 -13.87
N GLY A 90 5.16 -6.16 -13.62
CA GLY A 90 5.34 -5.07 -14.59
C GLY A 90 6.56 -5.23 -15.51
N HIS A 91 7.33 -6.32 -15.37
CA HIS A 91 8.61 -6.52 -16.03
C HIS A 91 8.63 -7.80 -16.86
N GLU A 92 7.74 -7.92 -17.84
CA GLU A 92 8.16 -8.60 -19.07
C GLU A 92 9.16 -7.65 -19.78
N GLY A 93 10.42 -7.65 -19.31
CA GLY A 93 11.54 -7.03 -20.01
C GLY A 93 12.39 -5.95 -19.31
N VAL A 94 12.29 -5.70 -18.00
CA VAL A 94 13.32 -4.87 -17.32
C VAL A 94 13.96 -5.59 -16.13
N GLN A 95 15.27 -5.45 -15.95
CA GLN A 95 15.96 -6.01 -14.79
C GLN A 95 16.01 -4.97 -13.67
N VAL A 96 15.38 -5.26 -12.54
CA VAL A 96 15.56 -4.47 -11.32
C VAL A 96 16.87 -4.94 -10.66
N ILE A 97 17.97 -4.23 -10.92
CA ILE A 97 19.25 -4.50 -10.25
C ILE A 97 19.21 -3.80 -8.88
N MET A 98 19.06 -4.57 -7.80
CA MET A 98 19.23 -4.06 -6.43
C MET A 98 20.72 -3.93 -6.09
N SER A 99 21.39 -2.88 -6.62
CA SER A 99 22.76 -2.55 -6.26
C SER A 99 22.81 -1.88 -4.88
N ARG A 100 23.56 -2.46 -3.94
CA ARG A 100 23.71 -1.95 -2.55
C ARG A 100 24.40 -0.60 -2.43
N ASP A 101 25.03 -0.12 -3.51
CA ASP A 101 25.72 1.17 -3.55
C ASP A 101 25.13 2.05 -4.66
N SER A 102 24.16 2.90 -4.33
CA SER A 102 23.80 4.01 -5.21
C SER A 102 23.36 5.23 -4.39
N PRO A 103 24.11 6.35 -4.44
CA PRO A 103 23.69 7.59 -3.83
C PRO A 103 22.50 8.15 -4.62
N ARG A 104 21.44 8.54 -3.89
CA ARG A 104 20.16 9.08 -4.41
C ARG A 104 20.31 9.83 -5.75
N PRO A 105 19.61 9.44 -6.82
CA PRO A 105 19.45 10.30 -7.97
C PRO A 105 18.15 11.11 -7.80
N ALA A 106 18.28 12.32 -7.26
CA ALA A 106 17.47 13.41 -7.79
C ALA A 106 17.87 13.58 -9.27
N GLN A 107 16.88 13.79 -10.15
CA GLN A 107 17.01 13.94 -11.61
C GLN A 107 17.38 12.68 -12.40
N ARG A 108 16.35 12.05 -13.02
CA ARG A 108 16.29 11.73 -14.47
C ARG A 108 15.23 10.66 -14.78
N TYR A 109 13.95 10.97 -14.51
CA TYR A 109 12.89 10.45 -15.38
C TYR A 109 12.80 11.37 -16.59
N ARG A 110 13.70 11.18 -17.55
CA ARG A 110 13.49 11.73 -18.90
C ARG A 110 12.40 10.86 -19.51
N LEU A 111 11.20 11.42 -19.54
CA LEU A 111 10.00 10.91 -20.20
C LEU A 111 10.38 10.27 -21.55
N ALA A 112 10.35 8.94 -21.63
CA ALA A 112 10.16 8.27 -22.90
C ALA A 112 8.64 8.29 -23.19
N GLN A 113 8.14 9.44 -23.63
CA GLN A 113 6.85 9.52 -24.31
C GLN A 113 6.98 8.69 -25.59
N LYS A 114 6.51 7.45 -25.56
CA LYS A 114 6.34 6.66 -26.79
C LYS A 114 5.26 7.36 -27.62
N PRO A 115 5.52 7.71 -28.89
CA PRO A 115 4.52 8.39 -29.71
C PRO A 115 3.33 7.45 -29.95
N LEU A 116 2.12 7.96 -29.73
CA LEU A 116 0.88 7.31 -30.13
C LEU A 116 0.83 7.28 -31.66
N THR A 117 1.02 6.11 -32.28
CA THR A 117 0.68 5.93 -33.69
C THR A 117 -0.83 5.74 -33.83
N PRO A 118 -1.51 6.40 -34.79
CA PRO A 118 -2.95 6.22 -34.97
C PRO A 118 -3.30 4.81 -35.46
N ILE A 119 -4.37 4.25 -34.91
CA ILE A 119 -5.03 3.01 -35.34
C ILE A 119 -5.65 3.27 -36.73
N PRO A 120 -5.49 2.39 -37.74
CA PRO A 120 -6.13 2.59 -39.04
C PRO A 120 -7.64 2.39 -38.91
N LEU A 121 -8.42 3.42 -39.27
CA LEU A 121 -9.86 3.29 -39.45
C LEU A 121 -10.13 2.52 -40.75
N LEU A 122 -10.92 1.46 -40.61
CA LEU A 122 -11.43 0.63 -41.70
C LEU A 122 -12.00 1.50 -42.83
N SER A 123 -11.40 1.37 -44.02
CA SER A 123 -11.94 1.87 -45.27
C SER A 123 -13.20 1.08 -45.64
N GLY A 124 -14.36 1.64 -45.35
CA GLY A 124 -15.67 1.14 -45.78
C GLY A 124 -16.48 2.25 -46.43
N PHE A 125 -16.48 2.22 -47.77
CA PHE A 125 -17.55 2.70 -48.66
C PHE A 125 -18.01 4.17 -48.55
N PHE A 126 -17.38 5.01 -49.38
CA PHE A 126 -18.01 6.18 -49.99
C PHE A 126 -18.54 5.75 -51.35
N PHE A 127 -19.85 5.84 -51.61
CA PHE A 127 -20.35 6.22 -52.93
C PHE A 127 -21.69 6.93 -52.80
N SER A 128 -21.65 8.19 -53.17
CA SER A 128 -22.71 9.18 -53.27
C SER A 128 -23.76 8.79 -54.31
N ARG A 129 -25.03 9.24 -54.13
CA ARG A 129 -25.81 10.08 -55.08
C ARG A 129 -27.29 10.25 -54.67
N PRO A 130 -28.06 11.21 -55.24
CA PRO A 130 -28.49 12.42 -54.54
C PRO A 130 -30.03 12.53 -54.39
N VAL A 131 -30.48 13.56 -53.68
CA VAL A 131 -31.89 14.00 -53.61
C VAL A 131 -32.25 14.76 -54.89
N ASN A 132 -33.44 14.48 -55.40
CA ASN A 132 -34.07 15.05 -56.59
C ASN A 132 -34.94 16.27 -56.19
N ILE A 133 -34.65 17.44 -56.76
CA ILE A 133 -35.51 18.33 -57.58
C ILE A 133 -34.56 19.12 -58.48
#